data_AF-A0A137NR54-F1
#
_entry.id   AF-A0A137NR54-F1
#
_cell.length_a   1.000
_cell.length_b   1.000
_cell.length_c   1.000
_cell.angle_alpha   90.00
_cell.angle_beta   90.00
_cell.angle_gamma   90.00
#
_symmetry.space_group_name_H-M   'P 1'
#
loop_
_entity.id
_entity.type
_entity.pdbx_description
1 polymer ?
#
loop_
_entity_poly.entity_id
_entity_poly.type
_entity_poly.pdbx_seq_one_letter_code
_entity_poly.pdbx_strand_id
1 'polypeptide(L)'
;MPSYRTLNHGLIHVNNNKDLELDDWANTLMDDCLKKWLELRYIELKHGGVLSFNIATSPHLHNLINEAWEKLLSNTNIKHEELAKVNIPVFNRVLGQSEKVINSISEKFKLVKGEVMENWVQFTRSTFNALFYNQIISGLSNYPQRFCDLKSMEQFYTQLENEFFEESEFISVYFEFELFLLQKL
;
A
#
# COMPACT_ATOMS: atom_id res chain seq x y z
N MET A 1 2.22 -14.01 10.26
CA MET A 1 2.08 -12.69 9.61
C MET A 1 3.44 -12.02 9.60
N PRO A 2 3.76 -11.15 8.63
CA PRO A 2 4.98 -10.37 8.67
C PRO A 2 5.05 -9.57 9.96
N SER A 3 6.21 -9.51 10.59
CA SER A 3 6.50 -8.56 11.67
C SER A 3 6.73 -7.19 11.05
N TYR A 4 5.71 -6.33 11.10
CA TYR A 4 5.77 -4.99 10.54
C TYR A 4 6.77 -4.11 11.30
N ARG A 5 7.58 -3.35 10.54
CA ARG A 5 8.42 -2.29 11.11
C ARG A 5 7.59 -1.02 11.29
N THR A 6 7.90 -0.29 12.34
CA THR A 6 7.42 1.07 12.54
C THR A 6 7.95 1.99 11.45
N LEU A 7 7.09 2.83 10.89
CA LEU A 7 7.51 3.88 9.98
C LEU A 7 8.05 5.07 10.78
N ASN A 8 9.15 5.65 10.30
CA ASN A 8 9.73 6.85 10.91
C ASN A 8 9.07 8.14 10.38
N HIS A 9 8.31 8.04 9.29
CA HIS A 9 7.59 9.12 8.63
C HIS A 9 6.46 8.55 7.76
N GLY A 10 5.44 9.38 7.51
CA GLY A 10 4.30 9.03 6.65
C GLY A 10 3.38 7.95 7.23
N LEU A 11 2.15 7.90 6.76
CA LEU A 11 1.16 6.89 7.13
C LEU A 11 1.37 5.58 6.35
N ILE A 12 1.90 5.67 5.13
CA ILE A 12 2.17 4.55 4.23
C ILE A 12 3.64 4.59 3.84
N HIS A 13 4.29 3.43 3.76
CA HIS A 13 5.66 3.37 3.27
C HIS A 13 5.74 3.78 1.80
N VAL A 14 6.65 4.70 1.49
CA VAL A 14 7.04 5.06 0.13
C VAL A 14 8.55 4.98 0.02
N ASN A 15 9.02 4.18 -0.93
CA ASN A 15 10.43 4.10 -1.25
C ASN A 15 10.91 5.49 -1.72
N ASN A 16 11.80 6.09 -0.94
CA ASN A 16 12.31 7.43 -1.18
C ASN A 16 13.84 7.55 -1.04
N ASN A 17 14.54 6.41 -0.86
CA ASN A 17 15.98 6.31 -0.63
C ASN A 17 16.50 7.10 0.58
N LYS A 18 15.62 7.57 1.47
CA LYS A 18 16.01 8.26 2.71
C LYS A 18 16.27 7.28 3.85
N ASP A 19 15.62 6.12 3.81
CA ASP A 19 15.76 5.04 4.79
C ASP A 19 16.05 3.73 4.06
N LEU A 20 17.31 3.56 3.64
CA LEU A 20 17.76 2.40 2.85
C LEU A 20 17.48 1.07 3.56
N GLU A 21 17.57 1.02 4.88
CA GLU A 21 17.30 -0.20 5.64
C GLU A 21 15.80 -0.57 5.59
N LEU A 22 14.92 0.43 5.72
CA LEU A 22 13.48 0.23 5.59
C LEU A 22 13.09 -0.13 4.14
N ASP A 23 13.68 0.54 3.15
CA ASP A 23 13.45 0.29 1.74
C ASP A 23 13.88 -1.14 1.36
N ASP A 24 15.07 -1.58 1.78
CA ASP A 24 15.57 -2.95 1.55
C ASP A 24 14.71 -4.00 2.25
N TRP A 25 14.30 -3.73 3.50
CA TRP A 25 13.40 -4.61 4.23
C TRP A 25 12.04 -4.74 3.52
N ALA A 26 11.45 -3.62 3.08
CA ALA A 26 10.17 -3.60 2.40
C ALA A 26 10.25 -4.35 1.06
N ASN A 27 11.30 -4.10 0.27
CA ASN A 27 11.54 -4.80 -1.00
C ASN A 27 11.68 -6.32 -0.81
N THR A 28 12.46 -6.74 0.17
CA THR A 28 12.64 -8.16 0.51
C THR A 28 11.32 -8.80 0.93
N LEU A 29 10.58 -8.13 1.83
CA LEU A 29 9.29 -8.62 2.30
C LEU A 29 8.29 -8.79 1.14
N MET A 30 8.22 -7.79 0.26
CA MET A 30 7.35 -7.85 -0.92
C MET A 30 7.71 -9.05 -1.79
N ASP A 31 8.99 -9.25 -2.11
CA ASP A 31 9.47 -10.33 -2.98
C ASP A 31 9.21 -11.72 -2.41
N ASP A 32 9.49 -11.91 -1.12
CA ASP A 32 9.18 -13.16 -0.43
C ASP A 32 7.67 -13.45 -0.44
N CYS A 33 6.85 -12.42 -0.24
CA CYS A 33 5.40 -12.55 -0.23
C CYS A 33 4.83 -12.90 -1.62
N LEU A 34 5.28 -12.22 -2.67
CA LEU A 34 4.85 -12.52 -4.05
C LEU A 34 5.31 -13.92 -4.46
N LYS A 35 6.57 -14.28 -4.20
CA LYS A 35 7.10 -15.61 -4.51
C LYS A 35 6.28 -16.69 -3.82
N LYS A 36 6.08 -16.57 -2.51
CA LYS A 36 5.28 -17.52 -1.72
C LYS A 36 3.84 -17.60 -2.24
N TRP A 37 3.23 -16.47 -2.59
CA TRP A 37 1.88 -16.45 -3.15
C TRP A 37 1.82 -17.20 -4.49
N LEU A 38 2.77 -16.96 -5.39
CA LEU A 38 2.86 -17.67 -6.67
C LEU A 38 3.08 -19.17 -6.48
N GLU A 39 3.91 -19.59 -5.52
CA GLU A 39 4.11 -21.00 -5.20
C GLU A 39 2.83 -21.68 -4.70
N LEU A 40 2.03 -20.99 -3.89
CA LEU A 40 0.72 -21.49 -3.48
C LEU A 40 -0.24 -21.62 -4.66
N ARG A 41 -0.28 -20.62 -5.57
CA ARG A 41 -1.10 -20.71 -6.79
C ARG A 41 -0.66 -21.84 -7.71
N TYR A 42 0.64 -22.14 -7.78
CA TYR A 42 1.14 -23.27 -8.56
C TYR A 42 0.57 -24.60 -8.06
N ILE A 43 0.48 -24.80 -6.75
CA ILE A 43 -0.08 -26.03 -6.17
C ILE A 43 -1.57 -26.17 -6.51
N GLU A 44 -2.32 -25.07 -6.49
CA GLU A 44 -3.77 -25.06 -6.72
C GLU A 44 -4.17 -25.23 -8.18
N LEU A 45 -3.37 -24.72 -9.12
CA LEU A 45 -3.69 -24.73 -10.54
C LEU A 45 -3.48 -26.11 -11.16
N LYS A 46 -4.36 -26.48 -12.11
CA LYS A 46 -4.13 -27.62 -13.00
C LYS A 46 -3.03 -27.29 -14.01
N HIS A 47 -2.36 -28.31 -14.54
CA HIS A 47 -1.42 -28.14 -15.64
C HIS A 47 -2.07 -27.41 -16.83
N GLY A 48 -1.37 -26.44 -17.40
CA GLY A 48 -1.90 -25.54 -18.43
C GLY A 48 -2.86 -24.45 -17.93
N GLY A 49 -3.18 -24.43 -16.63
CA GLY A 49 -4.02 -23.41 -16.00
C GLY A 49 -3.39 -22.02 -16.04
N VAL A 50 -4.23 -20.99 -16.04
CA VAL A 50 -3.83 -19.60 -16.25
C VAL A 50 -4.09 -18.78 -14.99
N LEU A 51 -3.17 -17.85 -14.70
CA LEU A 51 -3.24 -16.90 -13.60
C LEU A 51 -3.06 -15.48 -14.16
N SER A 52 -3.99 -14.58 -13.85
CA SER A 52 -3.88 -13.16 -14.20
C SER A 52 -4.01 -12.31 -12.94
N PHE A 53 -3.12 -11.33 -12.79
CA PHE A 53 -3.11 -10.40 -11.67
C PHE A 53 -2.38 -9.12 -12.06
N ASN A 54 -2.71 -8.03 -11.36
CA ASN A 54 -2.02 -6.75 -11.48
C ASN A 54 -1.41 -6.36 -10.13
N ILE A 55 -0.26 -5.69 -10.15
CA ILE A 55 0.39 -5.14 -8.96
C ILE A 55 0.62 -3.65 -9.15
N ALA A 56 0.25 -2.85 -8.15
CA ALA A 56 0.47 -1.41 -8.16
C ALA A 56 1.96 -1.08 -8.02
N THR A 57 2.44 -0.16 -8.86
CA THR A 57 3.83 0.32 -8.88
C THR A 57 3.95 1.83 -8.64
N SER A 58 2.90 2.60 -8.95
CA SER A 58 2.96 4.06 -8.75
C SER A 58 2.87 4.47 -7.27
N PRO A 59 3.81 5.27 -6.75
CA PRO A 59 3.74 5.82 -5.38
C PRO A 59 2.79 7.01 -5.24
N HIS A 60 2.13 7.46 -6.30
CA HIS A 60 1.39 8.74 -6.31
C HIS A 60 0.29 8.82 -5.25
N LEU A 61 -0.58 7.80 -5.13
CA LEU A 61 -1.60 7.79 -4.07
C LEU A 61 -0.98 7.85 -2.67
N HIS A 62 0.09 7.08 -2.44
CA HIS A 62 0.72 7.01 -1.12
C HIS A 62 1.37 8.33 -0.74
N ASN A 63 1.99 9.02 -1.71
CA ASN A 63 2.53 10.36 -1.51
C ASN A 63 1.44 11.35 -1.09
N LEU A 64 0.31 11.38 -1.80
CA LEU A 64 -0.81 12.27 -1.46
C LEU A 64 -1.37 11.98 -0.05
N ILE A 65 -1.47 10.70 0.33
CA ILE A 65 -1.91 10.30 1.67
C ILE A 65 -0.91 10.76 2.74
N ASN A 66 0.38 10.56 2.50
CA ASN A 66 1.43 10.98 3.42
C ASN A 66 1.49 12.50 3.58
N GLU A 67 1.31 13.25 2.49
CA GLU A 67 1.23 14.71 2.52
C GLU A 67 0.02 15.19 3.34
N ALA A 68 -1.16 14.62 3.12
CA ALA A 68 -2.36 14.93 3.91
C ALA A 68 -2.19 14.58 5.39
N TRP A 69 -1.53 13.45 5.69
CA TRP A 69 -1.20 13.03 7.05
C TRP A 69 -0.25 14.03 7.72
N GLU A 70 0.83 14.41 7.04
CA GLU A 70 1.80 15.38 7.57
C GLU A 70 1.16 16.76 7.82
N LYS A 71 0.29 17.22 6.91
CA LYS A 71 -0.51 18.45 7.10
C LYS A 71 -1.39 18.35 8.35
N LEU A 72 -2.15 17.26 8.51
CA LEU A 72 -3.00 17.04 9.68
C LEU A 72 -2.20 17.07 10.99
N LEU A 73 -1.08 16.35 11.02
CA LEU A 73 -0.20 16.27 12.18
C LEU A 73 0.36 17.66 12.56
N SER A 74 0.79 18.43 11.56
CA SER A 74 1.22 19.82 11.74
C SER A 74 0.10 20.69 12.33
N ASN A 75 -1.11 20.61 11.76
CA ASN A 75 -2.27 21.40 12.18
C ASN A 75 -2.75 21.04 13.60
N THR A 76 -2.50 19.82 14.04
CA THR A 76 -2.89 19.32 15.38
C THR A 76 -1.74 19.36 16.39
N ASN A 77 -0.57 19.85 15.99
CA ASN A 77 0.66 19.87 16.79
C ASN A 77 1.00 18.48 17.38
N ILE A 78 0.87 17.45 16.54
CA ILE A 78 1.21 16.06 16.86
C ILE A 78 2.45 15.69 16.04
N LYS A 79 3.47 15.12 16.67
CA LYS A 79 4.60 14.57 15.92
C LYS A 79 4.29 13.17 15.41
N HIS A 80 4.86 12.80 14.27
CA HIS A 80 4.69 11.46 13.69
C HIS A 80 5.05 10.33 14.68
N GLU A 81 6.14 10.49 15.43
CA GLU A 81 6.62 9.55 16.45
C GLU A 81 5.57 9.27 17.55
N GLU A 82 4.68 10.23 17.83
CA GLU A 82 3.61 10.06 18.82
C GLU A 82 2.49 9.15 18.33
N LEU A 83 2.38 8.92 17.01
CA LEU A 83 1.39 8.07 16.36
C LEU A 83 2.04 6.93 15.55
N ALA A 84 3.25 6.52 15.91
CA ALA A 84 4.06 5.53 15.19
C ALA A 84 3.45 4.10 15.02
N LYS A 85 2.31 3.80 15.65
CA LYS A 85 1.53 2.56 15.48
C LYS A 85 0.38 2.72 14.47
N VAL A 86 0.12 3.95 14.01
CA VAL A 86 -0.81 4.21 12.92
C VAL A 86 -0.04 4.08 11.62
N ASN A 87 -0.02 2.87 11.05
CA ASN A 87 0.63 2.60 9.77
C ASN A 87 -0.30 1.76 8.89
N ILE A 88 -0.28 2.02 7.59
CA ILE A 88 -0.99 1.21 6.59
C ILE A 88 0.05 0.27 5.94
N PRO A 89 -0.08 -1.06 6.12
CA PRO A 89 0.86 -2.06 5.59
C PRO A 89 0.66 -2.32 4.09
N VAL A 90 0.67 -1.25 3.29
CA VAL A 90 0.61 -1.31 1.83
C VAL A 90 1.95 -0.83 1.29
N PHE A 91 2.48 -1.58 0.33
CA PHE A 91 3.77 -1.32 -0.29
C PHE A 91 3.60 -1.32 -1.80
N ASN A 92 4.22 -0.35 -2.46
CA ASN A 92 4.32 -0.36 -3.92
C ASN A 92 5.63 -0.98 -4.34
N ARG A 93 5.56 -1.80 -5.37
CA ARG A 93 6.76 -2.40 -5.96
C ARG A 93 7.42 -1.43 -6.91
N VAL A 94 8.74 -1.50 -6.98
CA VAL A 94 9.48 -0.81 -8.05
C VAL A 94 9.16 -1.51 -9.37
N LEU A 95 8.94 -0.72 -10.43
CA LEU A 95 8.69 -1.24 -11.77
C LEU A 95 9.77 -2.27 -12.19
N GLY A 96 9.34 -3.39 -12.75
CA GLY A 96 10.20 -4.51 -13.15
C GLY A 96 10.65 -5.44 -12.01
N GLN A 97 10.42 -5.08 -10.74
CA GLN A 97 10.77 -5.95 -9.61
C GLN A 97 9.92 -7.22 -9.59
N SER A 98 8.63 -7.11 -9.89
CA SER A 98 7.72 -8.26 -9.96
C SER A 98 8.15 -9.27 -11.02
N GLU A 99 8.61 -8.78 -12.17
CA GLU A 99 9.10 -9.63 -13.26
C GLU A 99 10.33 -10.44 -12.85
N LYS A 100 11.25 -9.84 -12.07
CA LYS A 100 12.41 -10.57 -11.52
C LYS A 100 11.98 -11.75 -10.65
N VAL A 101 10.97 -11.57 -9.80
CA VAL A 101 10.43 -12.64 -8.95
C VAL A 101 9.79 -13.74 -9.81
N ILE A 102 8.99 -13.36 -10.81
CA ILE A 102 8.34 -14.31 -11.73
C ILE A 102 9.40 -15.13 -12.50
N ASN A 103 10.45 -14.48 -13.01
CA ASN A 103 11.52 -15.15 -13.74
C ASN A 103 12.30 -16.15 -12.86
N SER A 104 12.39 -15.89 -11.54
CA SER A 104 13.02 -16.81 -10.58
C SER A 104 12.26 -18.13 -10.36
N ILE A 105 11.02 -18.24 -10.84
CA ILE A 105 10.18 -19.44 -10.77
C ILE A 105 9.73 -19.90 -12.17
N SER A 106 10.53 -19.60 -13.19
CA SER A 106 10.23 -19.89 -14.61
C SER A 106 10.07 -21.38 -14.92
N GLU A 107 10.55 -22.26 -14.04
CA GLU A 107 10.31 -23.71 -14.10
C GLU A 107 8.88 -24.12 -13.71
N LYS A 108 8.15 -23.25 -12.99
CA LYS A 108 6.77 -23.47 -12.53
C LYS A 108 5.74 -22.78 -13.43
N PHE A 109 6.06 -21.57 -13.88
CA PHE A 109 5.18 -20.76 -14.70
C PHE A 109 5.88 -20.23 -15.94
N LYS A 110 5.18 -20.30 -17.07
CA LYS A 110 5.50 -19.54 -18.26
C LYS A 110 4.85 -18.16 -18.17
N LEU A 111 5.64 -17.09 -18.31
CA LEU A 111 5.13 -15.75 -18.54
C LEU A 111 4.54 -15.67 -19.96
N VAL A 112 3.22 -15.50 -20.06
CA VAL A 112 2.49 -15.37 -21.32
C VAL A 112 2.43 -13.91 -21.75
N LYS A 113 2.16 -13.01 -20.80
CA LYS A 113 2.09 -11.56 -21.03
C LYS A 113 2.54 -10.81 -19.78
N GLY A 114 3.34 -9.77 -19.96
CA GLY A 114 3.60 -8.72 -18.98
C GLY A 114 3.37 -7.38 -19.65
N GLU A 115 2.57 -6.51 -19.05
CA GLU A 115 2.38 -5.15 -19.55
C GLU A 115 2.26 -4.15 -18.42
N VAL A 116 2.74 -2.92 -18.66
CA VAL A 116 2.54 -1.79 -17.77
C VAL A 116 1.26 -1.08 -18.20
N MET A 117 0.36 -0.88 -17.26
CA MET A 117 -0.90 -0.16 -17.46
C MET A 117 -0.89 1.11 -16.63
N GLU A 118 -1.26 2.20 -17.27
CA GLU A 118 -1.36 3.52 -16.62
C GLU A 118 -2.79 4.01 -16.72
N ASN A 119 -3.30 4.59 -15.63
CA ASN A 119 -4.64 5.15 -15.63
C ASN A 119 -4.77 6.31 -14.65
N TRP A 120 -5.62 7.27 -15.00
CA TRP A 120 -6.10 8.28 -14.08
C TRP A 120 -7.50 7.89 -13.62
N VAL A 121 -7.70 7.77 -12.31
CA VAL A 121 -9.00 7.41 -11.75
C VAL A 121 -9.49 8.51 -10.83
N GLN A 122 -10.80 8.70 -10.81
CA GLN A 122 -11.46 9.51 -9.79
C GLN A 122 -11.46 8.72 -8.48
N PHE A 123 -10.59 9.11 -7.57
CA PHE A 123 -10.52 8.53 -6.24
C PHE A 123 -11.47 9.30 -5.34
N THR A 124 -12.52 8.63 -4.83
CA THR A 124 -13.61 9.28 -4.09
C THR A 124 -13.43 9.15 -2.58
N ARG A 125 -14.12 9.98 -1.81
CA ARG A 125 -14.21 9.84 -0.33
C ARG A 125 -14.65 8.43 0.10
N SER A 126 -15.64 7.88 -0.59
CA SER A 126 -16.12 6.51 -0.30
C SER A 126 -15.04 5.45 -0.51
N THR A 127 -14.20 5.61 -1.54
CA THR A 127 -13.07 4.73 -1.83
C THR A 127 -11.97 4.87 -0.77
N PHE A 128 -11.65 6.11 -0.39
CA PHE A 128 -10.70 6.39 0.69
C PHE A 128 -11.15 5.74 2.02
N ASN A 129 -12.43 5.90 2.36
CA ASN A 129 -13.03 5.30 3.54
C ASN A 129 -12.92 3.77 3.52
N ALA A 130 -13.37 3.15 2.44
CA ALA A 130 -13.33 1.70 2.27
C ALA A 130 -11.92 1.11 2.41
N LEU A 131 -10.89 1.82 1.92
CA LEU A 131 -9.52 1.33 1.96
C LEU A 131 -8.84 1.59 3.31
N PHE A 132 -9.07 2.73 3.94
CA PHE A 132 -8.20 3.20 5.02
C PHE A 132 -8.84 3.32 6.39
N TYR A 133 -10.17 3.47 6.50
CA TYR A 133 -10.85 3.75 7.78
C TYR A 133 -10.48 2.75 8.87
N ASN A 134 -10.70 1.46 8.62
CA ASN A 134 -10.45 0.42 9.63
C ASN A 134 -8.99 0.35 10.07
N GLN A 135 -8.05 0.58 9.15
CA GLN A 135 -6.62 0.52 9.42
C GLN A 135 -6.19 1.70 10.30
N ILE A 136 -6.66 2.91 9.98
CA ILE A 136 -6.35 4.12 10.74
C ILE A 136 -7.03 4.09 12.12
N ILE A 137 -8.32 3.80 12.19
CA ILE A 137 -9.06 3.72 13.47
C ILE A 137 -8.43 2.65 14.39
N SER A 138 -8.08 1.48 13.85
CA SER A 138 -7.37 0.46 14.62
C SER A 138 -6.01 0.96 15.10
N GLY A 139 -5.27 1.72 14.28
CA GLY A 139 -4.03 2.36 14.67
C GLY A 139 -4.21 3.34 15.83
N LEU A 140 -5.17 4.27 15.69
CA LEU A 140 -5.48 5.31 16.69
C LEU A 140 -5.91 4.74 18.04
N SER A 141 -6.60 3.58 18.04
CA SER A 141 -7.03 2.90 19.27
C SER A 141 -5.87 2.51 20.20
N ASN A 142 -4.63 2.49 19.71
CA ASN A 142 -3.44 2.26 20.52
C ASN A 142 -3.04 3.47 21.39
N TYR A 143 -3.75 4.58 21.30
CA TYR A 143 -3.43 5.85 21.96
C TYR A 143 -4.60 6.39 22.80
N PRO A 144 -5.08 5.65 23.81
CA PRO A 144 -6.28 6.00 24.57
C PRO A 144 -6.17 7.31 25.36
N GLN A 145 -4.95 7.76 25.66
CA GLN A 145 -4.69 9.05 26.32
C GLN A 145 -5.00 10.25 25.42
N ARG A 146 -5.01 10.03 24.10
CA ARG A 146 -5.25 11.07 23.09
C ARG A 146 -6.59 10.86 22.38
N PHE A 147 -6.96 9.61 22.10
CA PHE A 147 -8.23 9.21 21.49
C PHE A 147 -9.00 8.32 22.46
N CYS A 148 -9.82 8.94 23.32
CA CYS A 148 -10.48 8.26 24.43
C CYS A 148 -11.69 7.42 24.01
N ASP A 149 -12.30 7.72 22.87
CA ASP A 149 -13.48 7.04 22.35
C ASP A 149 -13.51 7.01 20.82
N LEU A 150 -14.43 6.22 20.26
CA LEU A 150 -14.61 6.10 18.80
C LEU A 150 -14.87 7.46 18.14
N LYS A 151 -15.64 8.33 18.79
CA LYS A 151 -15.99 9.65 18.26
C LYS A 151 -14.75 10.52 18.05
N SER A 152 -13.81 10.52 18.99
CA SER A 152 -12.54 11.25 18.87
C SER A 152 -11.66 10.71 17.73
N MET A 153 -11.64 9.39 17.51
CA MET A 153 -10.92 8.77 16.40
C MET A 153 -11.58 9.10 15.05
N GLU A 154 -12.90 9.04 14.98
CA GLU A 154 -13.66 9.41 13.77
C GLU A 154 -13.49 10.88 13.41
N GLN A 155 -13.47 11.77 14.40
CA GLN A 155 -13.20 13.19 14.17
C GLN A 155 -11.80 13.41 13.57
N PHE A 156 -10.77 12.75 14.11
CA PHE A 156 -9.42 12.83 13.57
C PHE A 156 -9.31 12.22 12.16
N TYR A 157 -10.02 11.12 11.91
CA TYR A 157 -10.11 10.51 10.59
C TYR A 157 -10.80 11.44 9.56
N THR A 158 -11.92 12.07 9.92
CA THR A 158 -12.60 13.04 9.06
C THR A 158 -11.73 14.26 8.77
N GLN A 159 -10.90 14.70 9.73
CA GLN A 159 -9.91 15.75 9.48
C GLN A 159 -8.89 15.29 8.43
N LEU A 160 -8.38 14.06 8.51
CA LEU A 160 -7.49 13.51 7.48
C LEU A 160 -8.16 13.46 6.10
N GLU A 161 -9.41 13.00 6.03
CA GLU A 161 -10.17 13.02 4.77
C GLU A 161 -10.26 14.44 4.21
N ASN A 162 -10.52 15.44 5.06
CA ASN A 162 -10.62 16.82 4.61
C ASN A 162 -9.27 17.38 4.12
N GLU A 163 -8.16 17.04 4.76
CA GLU A 163 -6.81 17.41 4.28
C GLU A 163 -6.48 16.74 2.94
N PHE A 164 -6.94 15.51 2.72
CA PHE A 164 -6.68 14.76 1.49
C PHE A 164 -7.54 15.25 0.31
N PHE A 165 -8.79 15.61 0.56
CA PHE A 165 -9.74 15.97 -0.48
C PHE A 165 -9.90 17.48 -0.71
N GLU A 166 -9.40 18.34 0.18
CA GLU A 166 -9.48 19.81 0.08
C GLU A 166 -10.92 20.30 -0.27
N GLU A 167 -11.91 19.82 0.47
CA GLU A 167 -13.36 20.07 0.25
C GLU A 167 -13.97 19.45 -1.03
N SER A 168 -13.19 18.79 -1.87
CA SER A 168 -13.71 18.03 -3.02
C SER A 168 -14.38 16.70 -2.61
N GLU A 169 -15.25 16.17 -3.47
CA GLU A 169 -15.83 14.82 -3.36
C GLU A 169 -14.88 13.73 -3.91
N PHE A 170 -13.97 14.12 -4.80
CA PHE A 170 -12.98 13.24 -5.41
C PHE A 170 -11.72 14.00 -5.80
N ILE A 171 -10.62 13.26 -5.95
CA ILE A 171 -9.39 13.75 -6.60
C ILE A 171 -8.98 12.83 -7.73
N SER A 172 -8.25 13.36 -8.71
CA SER A 172 -7.69 12.55 -9.79
C SER A 172 -6.37 11.95 -9.34
N VAL A 173 -6.30 10.62 -9.29
CA VAL A 173 -5.10 9.90 -8.87
C VAL A 173 -4.57 9.10 -10.05
N TYR A 174 -3.31 9.35 -10.39
CA TYR A 174 -2.55 8.49 -11.30
C TYR A 174 -2.21 7.17 -10.63
N PHE A 175 -2.50 6.07 -11.31
CA PHE A 175 -2.06 4.74 -10.98
C PHE A 175 -1.26 4.14 -12.12
N GLU A 176 -0.23 3.38 -11.74
CA GLU A 176 0.55 2.52 -12.63
C GLU A 176 0.49 1.11 -12.04
N PHE A 177 0.25 0.12 -12.90
CA PHE A 177 0.22 -1.28 -12.53
C PHE A 177 1.03 -2.12 -13.51
N GLU A 178 1.68 -3.16 -13.01
CA GLU A 178 2.16 -4.26 -13.85
C GLU A 178 1.08 -5.35 -13.90
N LEU A 179 0.54 -5.62 -15.09
CA LEU A 179 -0.35 -6.75 -15.35
C LEU A 179 0.48 -7.94 -15.82
N PHE A 180 0.27 -9.09 -15.17
CA PHE A 180 0.88 -10.36 -15.54
C PHE A 180 -0.17 -11.41 -15.90
N LEU A 181 0.16 -12.19 -16.93
CA LEU A 181 -0.54 -13.40 -17.33
C LEU A 181 0.46 -14.56 -17.32
N LEU A 182 0.25 -15.52 -16.43
CA LEU A 182 1.10 -16.69 -16.26
C LEU A 182 0.34 -17.96 -16.63
N GLN A 183 1.04 -18.95 -17.18
CA GLN A 183 0.52 -20.29 -17.41
C GLN A 183 1.35 -21.33 -16.65
N LYS A 184 0.67 -22.21 -15.91
CA LYS A 184 1.32 -23.31 -15.20
C LYS A 184 1.90 -24.32 -16.19
N LEU A 185 3.18 -24.65 -15.99
CA LEU A 185 3.91 -25.69 -16.72
C LEU A 185 3.64 -27.10 -16.21
#